data_AF-A0A4Q4Y612-F1
#
_entry.id   AF-A0A4Q4Y612-F1
#
_cell.length_a   1.000
_cell.length_b   1.000
_cell.length_c   1.000
_cell.angle_alpha   90.00
_cell.angle_beta   90.00
_cell.angle_gamma   90.00
#
_symmetry.space_group_name_H-M   'P 1'
#
loop_
_entity.id
_entity.type
_entity.pdbx_description
1 polymer ?
#
loop_
_entity_poly.entity_id
_entity_poly.type
_entity_poly.pdbx_seq_one_letter_code
_entity_poly.pdbx_strand_id
1 'polypeptide(L)'
;MHISPFISQYKCQIEKLLSLSATVQCGGEDTRWSEYAAPQPGAIITVGSEDDVAKIVAFANEKNTPFLVQSGTNGWADTFTLDSSGVIIDVSKLKAITFNSDKTEANSTAWTGPVVFDQSQLEQAIGVINEIDLEPEMQLLLYFAVSPPDNAPTVIVLPFYLGSEEAGRQKFAPILAVGPAADGTAVLPYNVWNGAGDAFCARGGRRPSYKAGLKTMDPATWRGVWDKYESFIERHPGEAGNATVLMERYSTEVALRRIDGSQSSTRSATSRAMPSPSRGTGTRPSMTRPTSSAGKPGATGPPRAGGQPGRHYSYINFAHGDEPLDHIYGSSLTRLQQLKRKYDPQKRSNRWFPYHKE
;
A
#
# COMPACT_ATOMS: atom_id res chain seq x y z
N MET A 1 15.14 -22.10 13.26
CA MET A 1 15.93 -20.99 12.71
C MET A 1 17.03 -21.57 11.82
N HIS A 2 16.89 -21.47 10.49
CA HIS A 2 17.97 -21.79 9.57
C HIS A 2 18.82 -20.55 9.36
N ILE A 3 20.07 -20.58 9.82
CA ILE A 3 21.04 -19.50 9.62
C ILE A 3 21.62 -19.65 8.21
N SER A 4 21.76 -18.54 7.47
CA SER A 4 22.40 -18.58 6.15
C SER A 4 23.81 -19.16 6.25
N PRO A 5 24.23 -20.08 5.37
CA PRO A 5 25.63 -20.48 5.23
C PRO A 5 26.58 -19.28 5.07
N PHE A 6 26.12 -18.23 4.38
CA PHE A 6 26.85 -16.97 4.23
C PHE A 6 27.14 -16.31 5.58
N ILE A 7 26.15 -16.22 6.46
CA ILE A 7 26.32 -15.54 7.75
C ILE A 7 27.16 -16.39 8.71
N SER A 8 26.93 -17.70 8.74
CA SER A 8 27.76 -18.62 9.54
C SER A 8 29.24 -18.51 9.17
N GLN A 9 29.55 -18.25 7.90
CA GLN A 9 30.92 -18.11 7.42
C GLN A 9 31.50 -16.69 7.60
N TYR A 10 30.69 -15.65 7.39
CA TYR A 10 31.19 -14.28 7.20
C TYR A 10 30.79 -13.28 8.27
N LYS A 11 30.02 -13.67 9.30
CA LYS A 11 29.56 -12.76 10.36
C LYS A 11 30.67 -11.88 10.93
N CYS A 12 31.77 -12.47 11.38
CA CYS A 12 32.87 -11.72 11.98
C CYS A 12 33.54 -10.75 11.00
N GLN A 13 33.59 -11.08 9.70
CA GLN A 13 34.11 -10.18 8.67
C GLN A 13 33.17 -9.00 8.45
N ILE A 14 31.87 -9.26 8.39
CA ILE A 14 30.83 -8.22 8.25
C ILE A 14 30.86 -7.28 9.47
N GLU A 15 30.89 -7.82 10.69
CA GLU A 15 30.94 -7.01 11.91
C GLU A 15 32.18 -6.11 12.01
N LYS A 16 33.32 -6.54 11.44
CA LYS A 16 34.54 -5.72 11.35
C LYS A 16 34.51 -4.71 10.21
N LEU A 17 33.75 -4.99 9.14
CA LEU A 17 33.65 -4.15 7.96
C LEU A 17 32.77 -2.92 8.22
N LEU A 18 31.69 -3.09 8.99
CA LEU A 18 30.67 -2.07 9.22
C LEU A 18 31.01 -1.17 10.42
N SER A 19 30.29 -0.05 10.52
CA SER A 19 30.40 0.87 11.65
C SER A 19 30.02 0.20 12.97
N LEU A 20 30.53 0.75 14.08
CA LEU A 20 30.26 0.25 15.44
C LEU A 20 28.77 0.22 15.81
N SER A 21 27.95 1.03 15.14
CA SER A 21 26.51 1.12 15.38
C SER A 21 25.67 0.14 14.54
N ALA A 22 26.31 -0.54 13.58
CA ALA A 22 25.66 -1.58 12.79
C ALA A 22 25.49 -2.87 13.61
N THR A 23 24.46 -3.64 13.29
CA THR A 23 24.16 -4.90 13.99
C THR A 23 23.85 -6.02 13.00
N VAL A 24 24.34 -7.24 13.29
CA VAL A 24 24.07 -8.44 12.50
C VAL A 24 23.26 -9.43 13.33
N GLN A 25 22.00 -9.63 12.96
CA GLN A 25 21.11 -10.61 13.57
C GLN A 25 21.02 -11.87 12.70
N CYS A 26 21.51 -13.00 13.20
CA CYS A 26 21.46 -14.29 12.52
C CYS A 26 20.08 -14.95 12.69
N GLY A 27 19.46 -15.39 11.59
CA GLY A 27 18.05 -15.78 11.59
C GLY A 27 17.17 -14.56 11.85
N GLY A 28 16.12 -14.37 11.05
CA GLY A 28 15.33 -13.16 11.15
C GLY A 28 13.87 -13.40 10.81
N GLU A 29 13.01 -13.19 11.80
CA GLU A 29 11.67 -12.69 11.58
C GLU A 29 11.73 -11.19 11.91
N ASP A 30 11.72 -10.33 10.88
CA ASP A 30 11.41 -8.91 11.08
C ASP A 30 9.89 -8.80 11.09
N THR A 31 9.31 -8.27 12.18
CA THR A 31 7.87 -8.07 12.25
C THR A 31 7.46 -7.06 11.18
N ARG A 32 6.93 -7.53 10.06
CA ARG A 32 6.50 -6.68 8.94
C ARG A 32 5.09 -6.14 9.16
N TRP A 33 4.66 -5.19 8.33
CA TRP A 33 3.24 -4.81 8.25
C TRP A 33 2.33 -5.97 7.84
N SER A 34 2.80 -6.84 6.94
CA SER A 34 2.07 -8.02 6.47
C SER A 34 2.99 -9.22 6.40
N GLU A 35 2.51 -10.34 6.94
CA GLU A 35 3.14 -11.67 6.86
C GLU A 35 2.88 -12.35 5.50
N TYR A 36 2.06 -11.75 4.62
CA TYR A 36 1.78 -12.30 3.30
C TYR A 36 3.05 -12.34 2.45
N ALA A 37 3.49 -13.55 2.07
CA ALA A 37 4.68 -13.79 1.26
C ALA A 37 5.94 -13.04 1.80
N ALA A 38 6.05 -12.96 3.12
CA ALA A 38 7.16 -12.27 3.76
C ALA A 38 8.51 -12.95 3.43
N PRO A 39 9.56 -12.18 3.10
CA PRO A 39 10.90 -12.73 2.87
C PRO A 39 11.41 -13.46 4.12
N GLN A 40 12.21 -14.50 3.92
CA GLN A 40 12.73 -15.38 4.96
C GLN A 40 14.27 -15.32 5.00
N PRO A 41 14.88 -14.17 5.31
CA PRO A 41 16.32 -13.99 5.20
C PRO A 41 17.08 -14.84 6.23
N GLY A 42 18.31 -15.22 5.90
CA GLY A 42 19.18 -15.90 6.87
C GLY A 42 19.87 -14.96 7.84
N ALA A 43 19.87 -13.64 7.57
CA ALA A 43 20.17 -12.60 8.54
C ALA A 43 19.58 -11.24 8.18
N ILE A 44 19.46 -10.39 9.19
CA ILE A 44 19.14 -8.98 9.07
C ILE A 44 20.36 -8.18 9.51
N ILE A 45 20.83 -7.28 8.65
CA ILE A 45 21.96 -6.40 8.89
C ILE A 45 21.41 -4.99 8.99
N THR A 46 21.26 -4.47 10.20
CA THR A 46 20.85 -3.08 10.42
C THR A 46 22.06 -2.19 10.33
N VAL A 47 22.09 -1.31 9.33
CA VAL A 47 23.22 -0.41 9.08
C VAL A 47 23.24 0.76 10.07
N GLY A 48 24.44 1.26 10.36
CA GLY A 48 24.65 2.43 11.21
C GLY A 48 24.86 3.73 10.44
N SER A 49 25.26 3.64 9.18
CA SER A 49 25.57 4.78 8.31
C SER A 49 25.25 4.49 6.83
N GLU A 50 25.28 5.52 5.99
CA GLU A 50 25.16 5.36 4.53
C GLU A 50 26.34 4.57 3.94
N ASP A 51 27.55 4.76 4.49
CA ASP A 51 28.76 4.05 4.06
C ASP A 51 28.66 2.53 4.31
N ASP A 52 28.01 2.13 5.40
CA ASP A 52 27.73 0.72 5.69
C ASP A 52 26.90 0.06 4.58
N VAL A 53 25.98 0.79 3.95
CA VAL A 53 25.16 0.28 2.83
C VAL A 53 26.06 -0.07 1.64
N ALA A 54 26.96 0.84 1.26
CA ALA A 54 27.89 0.60 0.16
C ALA A 54 28.80 -0.61 0.45
N LYS A 55 29.35 -0.69 1.66
CA LYS A 55 30.20 -1.79 2.12
C LYS A 55 29.49 -3.14 2.08
N ILE A 56 28.28 -3.23 2.62
CA ILE A 56 27.57 -4.52 2.66
C ILE A 56 27.07 -4.94 1.28
N VAL A 57 26.66 -4.00 0.43
CA VAL A 57 26.30 -4.30 -0.97
C VAL A 57 27.51 -4.82 -1.74
N ALA A 58 28.68 -4.17 -1.59
CA ALA A 58 29.91 -4.62 -2.23
C ALA A 58 30.29 -6.03 -1.77
N PHE A 59 30.24 -6.28 -0.45
CA PHE A 59 30.53 -7.59 0.13
C PHE A 59 29.54 -8.66 -0.34
N ALA A 60 28.24 -8.38 -0.35
CA ALA A 60 27.22 -9.29 -0.86
C ALA A 60 27.42 -9.61 -2.35
N ASN A 61 27.79 -8.62 -3.17
CA ASN A 61 28.10 -8.84 -4.58
C ASN A 61 29.32 -9.73 -4.77
N GLU A 62 30.41 -9.47 -4.02
CA GLU A 62 31.64 -10.28 -4.06
C GLU A 62 31.36 -11.75 -3.71
N LYS A 63 30.52 -11.98 -2.70
CA LYS A 63 30.16 -13.34 -2.25
C LYS A 63 28.93 -13.93 -2.94
N ASN A 64 28.43 -13.27 -3.98
CA ASN A 64 27.26 -13.70 -4.74
C ASN A 64 25.99 -13.91 -3.87
N THR A 65 25.82 -13.12 -2.83
CA THR A 65 24.74 -13.24 -1.84
C THR A 65 23.52 -12.41 -2.23
N PRO A 66 22.33 -13.00 -2.32
CA PRO A 66 21.08 -12.26 -2.50
C PRO A 66 20.83 -11.27 -1.36
N PHE A 67 20.36 -10.07 -1.68
CA PHE A 67 19.97 -9.11 -0.66
C PHE A 67 18.66 -8.38 -0.98
N LEU A 68 17.99 -7.92 0.07
CA LEU A 68 16.87 -6.98 0.01
C LEU A 68 17.18 -5.77 0.89
N VAL A 69 17.06 -4.56 0.34
CA VAL A 69 17.14 -3.33 1.14
C VAL A 69 15.76 -3.03 1.71
N GLN A 70 15.70 -2.70 3.01
CA GLN A 70 14.46 -2.55 3.75
C GLN A 70 14.49 -1.34 4.68
N SER A 71 13.38 -0.62 4.74
CA SER A 71 13.15 0.47 5.71
C SER A 71 11.86 0.19 6.49
N GLY A 72 10.76 0.89 6.23
CA GLY A 72 9.51 0.81 7.00
C GLY A 72 8.74 -0.54 6.97
N THR A 73 9.18 -1.55 6.22
CA THR A 73 8.61 -2.91 6.19
C THR A 73 7.15 -3.08 5.71
N ASN A 74 6.57 -2.04 5.08
CA ASN A 74 5.18 -2.06 4.60
C ASN A 74 4.97 -2.81 3.28
N GLY A 75 6.02 -3.00 2.48
CA GLY A 75 5.92 -3.71 1.21
C GLY A 75 5.54 -5.17 1.40
N TRP A 76 4.67 -5.67 0.53
CA TRP A 76 4.26 -7.07 0.40
C TRP A 76 4.10 -7.39 -1.11
N ALA A 77 4.33 -8.64 -1.51
CA ALA A 77 4.07 -9.15 -2.87
C ALA A 77 4.46 -10.63 -2.94
N ASP A 78 3.87 -11.37 -3.88
CA ASP A 78 4.33 -12.72 -4.25
C ASP A 78 5.72 -12.69 -4.93
N THR A 79 6.20 -11.52 -5.38
CA THR A 79 7.56 -11.32 -5.91
C THR A 79 8.66 -11.22 -4.85
N PHE A 80 8.34 -11.30 -3.55
CA PHE A 80 9.37 -11.38 -2.52
C PHE A 80 10.00 -12.78 -2.49
N THR A 81 11.11 -12.95 -3.20
CA THR A 81 11.79 -14.25 -3.36
C THR A 81 13.04 -14.41 -2.48
N LEU A 82 13.22 -13.59 -1.43
CA LEU A 82 14.41 -13.69 -0.58
C LEU A 82 14.24 -14.81 0.45
N ASP A 83 15.12 -15.82 0.37
CA ASP A 83 15.15 -16.97 1.27
C ASP A 83 16.35 -16.92 2.23
N SER A 84 16.56 -18.03 2.96
CA SER A 84 17.60 -18.13 3.99
C SER A 84 19.03 -18.05 3.45
N SER A 85 19.25 -18.13 2.12
CA SER A 85 20.57 -17.90 1.52
C SER A 85 20.95 -16.42 1.48
N GLY A 86 19.95 -15.52 1.51
CA GLY A 86 20.15 -14.09 1.40
C GLY A 86 20.07 -13.33 2.72
N VAL A 87 20.26 -12.00 2.62
CA VAL A 87 20.27 -11.08 3.77
C VAL A 87 19.33 -9.89 3.54
N ILE A 88 18.76 -9.37 4.63
CA ILE A 88 18.14 -8.04 4.62
C ILE A 88 19.20 -7.01 5.01
N ILE A 89 19.27 -5.92 4.26
CA ILE A 89 20.00 -4.69 4.62
C ILE A 89 18.95 -3.71 5.14
N ASP A 90 18.85 -3.60 6.46
CA ASP A 90 17.90 -2.75 7.16
C ASP A 90 18.48 -1.35 7.36
N VAL A 91 17.87 -0.36 6.69
CA VAL A 91 18.23 1.05 6.74
C VAL A 91 17.32 1.87 7.65
N SER A 92 16.49 1.24 8.48
CA SER A 92 15.53 1.92 9.37
C SER A 92 16.15 2.89 10.39
N LYS A 93 17.44 2.72 10.70
CA LYS A 93 18.19 3.64 11.57
C LYS A 93 18.70 4.90 10.85
N LEU A 94 18.69 4.93 9.51
CA LEU A 94 19.07 6.12 8.72
C LEU A 94 17.91 7.12 8.67
N LYS A 95 17.61 7.72 9.84
CA LYS A 95 16.42 8.56 10.08
C LYS A 95 16.78 9.98 10.51
N ALA A 96 17.99 10.45 10.18
CA ALA A 96 18.40 11.82 10.48
C ALA A 96 17.48 12.80 9.73
N ILE A 97 16.92 13.76 10.47
CA ILE A 97 16.08 14.83 9.92
C ILE A 97 16.81 16.14 10.15
N THR A 98 17.06 16.88 9.08
CA THR A 98 17.63 18.23 9.13
C THR A 98 16.54 19.24 8.83
N PHE A 99 16.38 20.24 9.70
CA PHE A 99 15.46 21.35 9.49
C PHE A 99 16.14 22.46 8.70
N ASN A 100 15.34 23.34 8.08
CA ASN A 100 15.88 24.57 7.50
C ASN A 100 16.57 25.43 8.57
N SER A 101 17.55 26.25 8.16
CA SER A 101 18.30 27.12 9.07
C SER A 101 17.39 28.06 9.87
N ASP A 102 16.28 28.44 9.26
CA ASP A 102 15.36 29.46 9.76
C ASP A 102 14.35 28.89 10.77
N LYS A 103 14.32 27.56 10.96
CA LYS A 103 13.40 26.80 11.84
C LYS A 103 11.92 27.15 11.60
N THR A 104 11.55 27.43 10.35
CA THR A 104 10.17 27.72 9.99
C THR A 104 9.39 26.43 9.78
N GLU A 105 8.17 26.38 10.32
CA GLU A 105 7.23 25.29 10.10
C GLU A 105 6.12 25.73 9.15
N ALA A 106 5.73 24.86 8.22
CA ALA A 106 4.54 25.07 7.42
C ALA A 106 3.31 24.83 8.31
N ASN A 107 2.67 25.89 8.78
CA ASN A 107 1.42 25.81 9.55
C ASN A 107 0.22 25.51 8.63
N SER A 108 0.24 24.33 8.03
CA SER A 108 -0.81 23.88 7.10
C SER A 108 -1.96 23.27 7.88
N THR A 109 -3.16 23.72 7.59
CA THR A 109 -4.41 23.11 8.07
C THR A 109 -5.23 22.65 6.88
N ALA A 110 -6.10 21.67 7.12
CA ALA A 110 -7.06 21.19 6.14
C ALA A 110 -8.38 20.87 6.83
N TRP A 111 -9.48 21.08 6.12
CA TRP A 111 -10.78 20.60 6.55
C TRP A 111 -10.94 19.14 6.16
N THR A 112 -11.06 18.26 7.16
CA THR A 112 -11.17 16.81 6.96
C THR A 112 -11.77 16.13 8.18
N GLY A 113 -12.30 14.93 8.01
CA GLY A 113 -12.81 14.09 9.09
C GLY A 113 -13.84 13.08 8.56
N PRO A 114 -14.31 12.15 9.39
CA PRO A 114 -15.27 11.15 8.96
C PRO A 114 -16.66 11.76 8.77
N VAL A 115 -17.26 11.49 7.63
CA VAL A 115 -18.70 11.66 7.36
C VAL A 115 -19.30 10.26 7.25
N VAL A 116 -20.21 9.93 8.15
CA VAL A 116 -20.76 8.58 8.31
C VAL A 116 -22.15 8.51 7.70
N PHE A 117 -22.38 7.49 6.88
CA PHE A 117 -23.67 7.24 6.23
C PHE A 117 -24.31 5.97 6.75
N ASP A 118 -25.64 5.99 6.89
CA ASP A 118 -26.41 4.76 7.06
C ASP A 118 -26.34 3.93 5.76
N GLN A 119 -26.46 2.61 5.89
CA GLN A 119 -26.41 1.74 4.71
C GLN A 119 -27.51 2.09 3.69
N SER A 120 -28.67 2.60 4.09
CA SER A 120 -29.75 3.05 3.19
C SER A 120 -29.37 4.23 2.30
N GLN A 121 -28.30 4.95 2.62
CA GLN A 121 -27.83 6.13 1.89
C GLN A 121 -26.68 5.80 0.93
N LEU A 122 -26.19 4.56 0.91
CA LEU A 122 -24.99 4.16 0.18
C LEU A 122 -25.08 4.51 -1.31
N GLU A 123 -26.15 4.15 -2.02
CA GLU A 123 -26.24 4.40 -3.46
C GLU A 123 -26.22 5.89 -3.79
N GLN A 124 -26.88 6.70 -2.97
CA GLN A 124 -26.89 8.15 -3.15
C GLN A 124 -25.49 8.73 -2.92
N ALA A 125 -24.81 8.31 -1.84
CA ALA A 125 -23.43 8.70 -1.56
C ALA A 125 -22.49 8.29 -2.70
N ILE A 126 -22.58 7.05 -3.19
CA ILE A 126 -21.77 6.56 -4.32
C ILE A 126 -22.06 7.37 -5.60
N GLY A 127 -23.32 7.68 -5.87
CA GLY A 127 -23.71 8.52 -7.00
C GLY A 127 -23.04 9.89 -6.94
N VAL A 128 -23.08 10.56 -5.79
CA VAL A 128 -22.40 11.86 -5.62
C VAL A 128 -20.88 11.71 -5.73
N ILE A 129 -20.30 10.67 -5.12
CA ILE A 129 -18.85 10.42 -5.20
C ILE A 129 -18.41 10.15 -6.65
N ASN A 130 -19.27 9.55 -7.49
CA ASN A 130 -18.98 9.36 -8.91
C ASN A 130 -18.91 10.70 -9.66
N GLU A 131 -19.86 11.60 -9.38
CA GLU A 131 -20.03 12.85 -10.12
C GLU A 131 -19.14 13.99 -9.62
N ILE A 132 -18.69 13.95 -8.35
CA ILE A 132 -17.86 15.03 -7.81
C ILE A 132 -16.52 15.11 -8.56
N ASP A 133 -16.22 16.31 -9.05
CA ASP A 133 -14.92 16.65 -9.62
C ASP A 133 -13.97 17.08 -8.50
N LEU A 134 -12.80 16.46 -8.42
CA LEU A 134 -11.82 16.73 -7.37
C LEU A 134 -10.75 17.67 -7.91
N GLU A 135 -10.76 18.90 -7.40
CA GLU A 135 -9.75 19.92 -7.65
C GLU A 135 -8.40 19.55 -6.98
N PRO A 136 -7.29 20.20 -7.35
CA PRO A 136 -5.95 19.89 -6.81
C PRO A 136 -5.84 19.87 -5.27
N GLU A 137 -6.65 20.66 -4.59
CA GLU A 137 -6.71 20.78 -3.12
C GLU A 137 -7.62 19.73 -2.47
N MET A 138 -8.29 18.89 -3.26
CA MET A 138 -9.30 17.94 -2.81
C MET A 138 -8.84 16.48 -2.90
N GLN A 139 -9.22 15.72 -1.89
CA GLN A 139 -9.18 14.25 -1.89
C GLN A 139 -10.46 13.71 -1.24
N LEU A 140 -10.85 12.50 -1.60
CA LEU A 140 -11.95 11.79 -0.98
C LEU A 140 -11.58 10.32 -0.81
N LEU A 141 -11.73 9.80 0.40
CA LEU A 141 -11.66 8.37 0.68
C LEU A 141 -13.05 7.84 1.02
N LEU A 142 -13.35 6.62 0.59
CA LEU A 142 -14.51 5.85 1.02
C LEU A 142 -14.03 4.60 1.72
N TYR A 143 -14.55 4.32 2.90
CA TYR A 143 -14.30 3.11 3.66
C TYR A 143 -15.60 2.34 3.87
N PHE A 144 -15.55 1.03 3.66
CA PHE A 144 -16.33 0.10 4.44
C PHE A 144 -15.42 -0.49 5.51
N ALA A 145 -15.74 -0.19 6.76
CA ALA A 145 -14.96 -0.59 7.92
C ALA A 145 -15.88 -0.98 9.07
N VAL A 146 -15.35 -1.79 9.98
CA VAL A 146 -15.98 -2.03 11.28
C VAL A 146 -15.53 -0.91 12.22
N SER A 147 -16.48 -0.18 12.80
CA SER A 147 -16.17 0.95 13.68
C SER A 147 -16.68 0.73 15.11
N PRO A 148 -15.88 1.05 16.15
CA PRO A 148 -16.35 1.11 17.53
C PRO A 148 -17.45 2.17 17.73
N PRO A 149 -18.29 2.06 18.78
CA PRO A 149 -18.28 1.02 19.82
C PRO A 149 -19.00 -0.28 19.42
N ASP A 150 -19.94 -0.20 18.48
CA ASP A 150 -20.86 -1.31 18.18
C ASP A 150 -20.22 -2.40 17.32
N ASN A 151 -19.04 -2.13 16.74
CA ASN A 151 -18.35 -3.03 15.81
C ASN A 151 -19.23 -3.47 14.65
N ALA A 152 -20.12 -2.57 14.18
CA ALA A 152 -20.95 -2.78 13.03
C ALA A 152 -20.23 -2.34 11.74
N PRO A 153 -20.49 -2.99 10.58
CA PRO A 153 -20.13 -2.46 9.28
C PRO A 153 -20.63 -1.03 9.13
N THR A 154 -19.76 -0.12 8.71
CA THR A 154 -20.07 1.32 8.57
C THR A 154 -19.58 1.85 7.23
N VAL A 155 -20.39 2.71 6.59
CA VAL A 155 -20.00 3.48 5.39
C VAL A 155 -19.43 4.82 5.84
N ILE A 156 -18.14 5.04 5.58
CA ILE A 156 -17.44 6.27 5.99
C ILE A 156 -16.86 6.94 4.76
N VAL A 157 -17.17 8.21 4.57
CA VAL A 157 -16.50 9.07 3.59
C VAL A 157 -15.59 10.03 4.33
N LEU A 158 -14.33 10.12 3.91
CA LEU A 158 -13.35 11.05 4.45
C LEU A 158 -13.04 12.11 3.37
N PRO A 159 -13.82 13.20 3.30
CA PRO A 159 -13.45 14.33 2.47
C PRO A 159 -12.22 15.01 3.06
N PHE A 160 -11.35 15.49 2.18
CA PHE A 160 -10.18 16.28 2.54
C PHE A 160 -10.11 17.51 1.64
N TYR A 161 -9.98 18.68 2.25
CA TYR A 161 -9.79 19.94 1.54
C TYR A 161 -8.66 20.76 2.16
N LEU A 162 -7.64 21.07 1.36
CA LEU A 162 -6.55 21.96 1.75
C LEU A 162 -7.00 23.42 1.70
N GLY A 163 -7.59 23.92 2.79
CA GLY A 163 -8.06 25.30 2.90
C GLY A 163 -8.98 25.52 4.10
N SER A 164 -9.83 26.53 4.03
CA SER A 164 -10.78 26.84 5.11
C SER A 164 -11.94 25.86 5.16
N GLU A 165 -12.59 25.77 6.32
CA GLU A 165 -13.79 24.94 6.50
C GLU A 165 -14.93 25.37 5.58
N GLU A 166 -15.16 26.68 5.42
CA GLU A 166 -16.26 27.19 4.59
C GLU A 166 -16.09 26.75 3.14
N ALA A 167 -14.87 26.86 2.60
CA ALA A 167 -14.56 26.43 1.26
C ALA A 167 -14.64 24.89 1.14
N GLY A 168 -14.12 24.14 2.11
CA GLY A 168 -14.21 22.68 2.14
C GLY A 168 -15.66 22.20 2.15
N ARG A 169 -16.49 22.73 3.04
CA ARG A 169 -17.93 22.44 3.11
C ARG A 169 -18.67 22.82 1.83
N GLN A 170 -18.31 23.93 1.19
CA GLN A 170 -18.91 24.33 -0.09
C GLN A 170 -18.54 23.34 -1.20
N LYS A 171 -17.27 22.93 -1.30
CA LYS A 171 -16.79 22.00 -2.33
C LYS A 171 -17.35 20.59 -2.15
N PHE A 172 -17.53 20.14 -0.92
CA PHE A 172 -18.13 18.85 -0.58
C PHE A 172 -19.63 18.94 -0.24
N ALA A 173 -20.28 20.08 -0.53
CA ALA A 173 -21.71 20.27 -0.26
C ALA A 173 -22.61 19.17 -0.85
N PRO A 174 -22.36 18.64 -2.08
CA PRO A 174 -23.15 17.53 -2.60
C PRO A 174 -23.11 16.27 -1.72
N ILE A 175 -21.96 15.96 -1.10
CA ILE A 175 -21.82 14.80 -0.21
C ILE A 175 -22.57 15.05 1.10
N LEU A 176 -22.44 16.25 1.67
CA LEU A 176 -23.13 16.62 2.91
C LEU A 176 -24.65 16.68 2.73
N ALA A 177 -25.13 17.05 1.54
CA ALA A 177 -26.56 17.11 1.21
C ALA A 177 -27.26 15.74 1.14
N VAL A 178 -26.50 14.64 1.09
CA VAL A 178 -27.05 13.27 1.24
C VAL A 178 -27.66 13.05 2.64
N GLY A 179 -27.27 13.86 3.62
CA GLY A 179 -27.80 13.83 4.98
C GLY A 179 -27.12 12.79 5.87
N PRO A 180 -25.79 12.86 6.07
CA PRO A 180 -25.04 11.85 6.82
C PRO A 180 -25.57 11.67 8.25
N ALA A 181 -25.48 10.44 8.76
CA ALA A 181 -25.85 10.10 10.12
C ALA A 181 -24.93 10.80 11.16
N ALA A 182 -23.67 11.03 10.80
CA ALA A 182 -22.74 11.82 11.60
C ALA A 182 -21.76 12.59 10.71
N ASP A 183 -21.40 13.81 11.14
CA ASP A 183 -20.37 14.65 10.53
C ASP A 183 -19.33 14.99 11.60
N GLY A 184 -18.16 14.35 11.50
CA GLY A 184 -17.00 14.57 12.36
C GLY A 184 -15.91 15.42 11.71
N THR A 185 -16.24 16.19 10.66
CA THR A 185 -15.26 17.03 9.98
C THR A 185 -14.84 18.22 10.85
N ALA A 186 -13.56 18.58 10.76
CA ALA A 186 -12.99 19.73 11.43
C ALA A 186 -11.78 20.26 10.66
N VAL A 187 -11.33 21.47 11.00
CA VAL A 187 -10.02 21.97 10.57
C VAL A 187 -8.95 21.31 11.43
N LEU A 188 -8.11 20.49 10.80
CA LEU A 188 -7.05 19.73 11.47
C LEU A 188 -5.65 20.22 11.05
N PRO A 189 -4.68 20.27 11.99
CA PRO A 189 -3.30 20.59 11.66
C PRO A 189 -2.60 19.43 10.93
N TYR A 190 -1.60 19.77 10.11
CA TYR A 190 -0.86 18.83 9.27
C TYR A 190 -0.39 17.55 9.98
N ASN A 191 0.10 17.69 11.21
CA ASN A 191 0.71 16.60 11.97
C ASN A 191 -0.30 15.51 12.41
N VAL A 192 -1.61 15.70 12.24
CA VAL A 192 -2.63 14.70 12.60
C VAL A 192 -3.45 14.16 11.43
N TRP A 193 -3.26 14.65 10.19
CA TRP A 193 -4.08 14.26 9.04
C TRP A 193 -4.15 12.75 8.79
N ASN A 194 -3.08 12.02 9.11
CA ASN A 194 -3.01 10.57 8.93
C ASN A 194 -3.31 9.74 10.19
N GLY A 195 -3.54 10.39 11.34
CA GLY A 195 -3.66 9.69 12.63
C GLY A 195 -4.82 8.68 12.69
N ALA A 196 -5.90 8.92 11.94
CA ALA A 196 -7.01 7.97 11.82
C ALA A 196 -6.60 6.62 11.18
N GLY A 197 -5.48 6.59 10.43
CA GLY A 197 -4.94 5.40 9.79
C GLY A 197 -3.99 4.58 10.67
N ASP A 198 -3.69 4.99 11.90
CA ASP A 198 -2.66 4.34 12.73
C ASP A 198 -2.95 2.86 12.98
N ALA A 199 -4.21 2.49 13.20
CA ALA A 199 -4.62 1.10 13.38
C ALA A 199 -4.33 0.24 12.13
N PHE A 200 -4.49 0.80 10.93
CA PHE A 200 -4.14 0.13 9.68
C PHE A 200 -2.64 -0.10 9.54
N CYS A 201 -1.82 0.78 10.14
CA CYS A 201 -0.36 0.69 10.11
C CYS A 201 0.24 -0.27 11.14
N ALA A 202 -0.58 -0.85 12.04
CA ALA A 202 -0.11 -1.85 13.01
C ALA A 202 0.61 -3.01 12.29
N ARG A 203 1.71 -3.52 12.86
CA ARG A 203 2.48 -4.62 12.27
C ARG A 203 1.83 -5.99 12.53
N GLY A 204 2.15 -6.98 11.71
CA GLY A 204 1.74 -8.37 11.84
C GLY A 204 0.43 -8.74 11.14
N GLY A 205 0.14 -10.04 11.16
CA GLY A 205 -1.01 -10.63 10.49
C GLY A 205 -0.84 -10.70 8.97
N ARG A 206 -1.77 -11.39 8.31
CA ARG A 206 -1.72 -11.59 6.85
C ARG A 206 -2.66 -10.63 6.15
N ARG A 207 -2.10 -9.63 5.45
CA ARG A 207 -2.84 -8.53 4.81
C ARG A 207 -2.55 -8.44 3.30
N PRO A 208 -3.01 -9.39 2.48
CA PRO A 208 -3.00 -9.19 1.03
C PRO A 208 -4.06 -8.15 0.68
N SER A 209 -3.72 -7.18 -0.16
CA SER A 209 -4.70 -6.21 -0.67
C SER A 209 -4.98 -6.48 -2.13
N TYR A 210 -6.24 -6.69 -2.48
CA TYR A 210 -6.64 -6.78 -3.88
C TYR A 210 -6.89 -5.38 -4.42
N LYS A 211 -6.91 -5.21 -5.74
CA LYS A 211 -7.15 -3.89 -6.32
C LYS A 211 -8.06 -3.90 -7.53
N ALA A 212 -8.77 -2.79 -7.70
CA ALA A 212 -9.38 -2.39 -8.96
C ALA A 212 -9.09 -0.92 -9.23
N GLY A 213 -8.60 -0.61 -10.43
CA GLY A 213 -8.59 0.76 -10.94
C GLY A 213 -9.97 1.10 -11.49
N LEU A 214 -10.59 2.17 -11.00
CA LEU A 214 -11.95 2.55 -11.37
C LEU A 214 -11.94 3.83 -12.20
N LYS A 215 -12.74 3.87 -13.27
CA LYS A 215 -13.01 5.11 -14.03
C LYS A 215 -14.29 5.77 -13.55
N THR A 216 -15.28 4.94 -13.18
CA THR A 216 -16.59 5.34 -12.67
C THR A 216 -16.96 4.43 -11.49
N MET A 217 -17.92 4.88 -10.70
CA MET A 217 -18.49 4.17 -9.57
C MET A 217 -19.99 4.01 -9.79
N ASP A 218 -20.41 2.78 -10.11
CA ASP A 218 -21.81 2.44 -10.29
C ASP A 218 -22.46 2.11 -8.93
N PRO A 219 -23.54 2.80 -8.52
CA PRO A 219 -24.18 2.58 -7.22
C PRO A 219 -24.61 1.13 -6.96
N ALA A 220 -25.22 0.46 -7.96
CA ALA A 220 -25.67 -0.92 -7.81
C ALA A 220 -24.51 -1.90 -7.61
N THR A 221 -23.40 -1.67 -8.30
CA THR A 221 -22.16 -2.44 -8.12
C THR A 221 -21.61 -2.27 -6.70
N TRP A 222 -21.59 -1.05 -6.18
CA TRP A 222 -21.10 -0.76 -4.82
C TRP A 222 -22.03 -1.30 -3.73
N ARG A 223 -23.35 -1.32 -3.95
CA ARG A 223 -24.29 -2.07 -3.10
C ARG A 223 -23.91 -3.55 -3.04
N GLY A 224 -23.65 -4.19 -4.18
CA GLY A 224 -23.21 -5.58 -4.21
C GLY A 224 -21.83 -5.82 -3.54
N VAL A 225 -20.97 -4.80 -3.44
CA VAL A 225 -19.73 -4.88 -2.65
C VAL A 225 -20.02 -4.77 -1.17
N TRP A 226 -20.91 -3.86 -0.77
CA TRP A 226 -21.38 -3.69 0.60
C TRP A 226 -22.02 -4.99 1.13
N ASP A 227 -22.97 -5.58 0.41
CA ASP A 227 -23.68 -6.79 0.85
C ASP A 227 -22.70 -7.96 1.07
N LYS A 228 -21.65 -8.05 0.23
CA LYS A 228 -20.58 -9.03 0.40
C LYS A 228 -19.69 -8.74 1.60
N TYR A 229 -19.41 -7.46 1.86
CA TYR A 229 -18.65 -7.02 3.01
C TYR A 229 -19.40 -7.32 4.30
N GLU A 230 -20.65 -6.88 4.41
CA GLU A 230 -21.54 -7.14 5.55
C GLU A 230 -21.65 -8.65 5.82
N SER A 231 -21.99 -9.44 4.80
CA SER A 231 -22.07 -10.90 4.94
C SER A 231 -20.73 -11.55 5.32
N PHE A 232 -19.59 -10.96 4.94
CA PHE A 232 -18.28 -11.45 5.38
C PHE A 232 -18.03 -11.14 6.86
N ILE A 233 -18.37 -9.93 7.33
CA ILE A 233 -18.26 -9.56 8.75
C ILE A 233 -19.16 -10.47 9.61
N GLU A 234 -20.42 -10.67 9.21
CA GLU A 234 -21.38 -11.52 9.91
C GLU A 234 -20.91 -12.99 10.04
N ARG A 235 -20.29 -13.53 8.99
CA ARG A 235 -19.78 -14.92 8.98
C ARG A 235 -18.49 -15.11 9.77
N HIS A 236 -17.81 -14.01 10.12
CA HIS A 236 -16.49 -14.05 10.77
C HIS A 236 -16.37 -13.01 11.91
N PRO A 237 -17.27 -13.04 12.91
CA PRO A 237 -17.23 -12.09 14.02
C PRO A 237 -15.89 -12.20 14.76
N GLY A 238 -15.29 -11.07 15.12
CA GLY A 238 -14.00 -10.99 15.82
C GLY A 238 -12.75 -11.19 14.93
N GLU A 239 -12.80 -12.08 13.93
CA GLU A 239 -11.68 -12.28 12.98
C GLU A 239 -11.66 -11.24 11.85
N ALA A 240 -12.84 -10.77 11.44
CA ALA A 240 -13.01 -9.83 10.34
C ALA A 240 -13.05 -8.35 10.76
N GLY A 241 -12.87 -8.03 12.04
CA GLY A 241 -12.97 -6.66 12.57
C GLY A 241 -11.97 -5.67 11.95
N ASN A 242 -10.86 -6.16 11.37
CA ASN A 242 -9.88 -5.34 10.67
C ASN A 242 -10.00 -5.42 9.14
N ALA A 243 -11.07 -6.05 8.62
CA ALA A 243 -11.32 -6.11 7.20
C ALA A 243 -11.84 -4.75 6.73
N THR A 244 -11.24 -4.24 5.66
CA THR A 244 -11.54 -2.93 5.11
C THR A 244 -11.71 -3.03 3.60
N VAL A 245 -12.72 -2.32 3.09
CA VAL A 245 -12.78 -1.92 1.68
C VAL A 245 -12.46 -0.43 1.64
N LEU A 246 -11.34 -0.06 1.02
CA LEU A 246 -10.95 1.34 0.83
C LEU A 246 -11.08 1.71 -0.63
N MET A 247 -11.77 2.81 -0.95
CA MET A 247 -11.64 3.50 -2.22
C MET A 247 -10.95 4.84 -2.03
N GLU A 248 -9.90 5.08 -2.81
CA GLU A 248 -9.17 6.35 -2.82
C GLU A 248 -9.52 7.13 -4.07
N ARG A 249 -9.90 8.42 -3.95
CA ARG A 249 -10.03 9.37 -5.06
C ARG A 249 -9.27 10.66 -4.78
N TYR A 250 -8.50 11.12 -5.77
CA TYR A 250 -7.73 12.37 -5.69
C TYR A 250 -7.49 12.94 -7.08
N SER A 251 -7.24 14.25 -7.15
CA SER A 251 -6.87 14.92 -8.39
C SER A 251 -5.47 14.49 -8.86
N THR A 252 -5.34 14.14 -10.14
CA THR A 252 -4.04 13.88 -10.78
C THR A 252 -3.53 15.04 -11.63
N GLU A 253 -4.24 16.16 -11.65
CA GLU A 253 -3.97 17.30 -12.54
C GLU A 253 -2.53 17.82 -12.41
N VAL A 254 -2.09 18.08 -11.17
CA VAL A 254 -0.74 18.60 -10.88
C VAL A 254 0.34 17.59 -11.30
N ALA A 255 0.13 16.31 -11.00
CA ALA A 255 1.07 15.25 -11.36
C ALA A 255 1.22 15.12 -12.88
N LEU A 256 0.11 15.19 -13.63
CA LEU A 256 0.10 15.11 -15.09
C LEU A 256 0.79 16.30 -15.78
N ARG A 257 0.76 17.49 -15.16
CA ARG A 257 1.49 18.68 -15.65
C ARG A 257 2.98 18.63 -15.40
N ARG A 258 3.41 18.07 -14.26
CA ARG A 258 4.81 18.13 -13.80
C ARG A 258 5.66 16.92 -14.19
N ILE A 259 5.06 15.76 -14.37
CA ILE A 259 5.77 14.48 -14.52
C ILE A 259 5.34 13.81 -15.82
N ASP A 260 6.29 13.55 -16.72
CA ASP A 260 6.05 12.78 -17.95
C ASP A 260 5.77 11.29 -17.64
N GLY A 261 4.99 10.62 -18.49
CA GLY A 261 4.64 9.20 -18.36
C GLY A 261 5.84 8.26 -18.48
N SER A 262 6.98 8.73 -18.99
CA SER A 262 8.24 7.98 -18.94
C SER A 262 8.90 7.99 -17.56
N GLN A 263 8.48 8.88 -16.65
CA GLN A 263 9.08 9.08 -15.32
C GLN A 263 8.28 8.39 -14.20
N SER A 264 6.97 8.19 -14.36
CA SER A 264 6.14 7.50 -13.36
C SER A 264 5.00 6.70 -13.99
N SER A 265 4.77 5.49 -13.49
CA SER A 265 3.78 4.55 -14.02
C SER A 265 2.36 4.75 -13.50
N THR A 266 2.17 5.56 -12.46
CA THR A 266 0.89 5.68 -11.73
C THR A 266 0.30 7.08 -11.72
N ARG A 267 0.84 8.01 -12.52
CA ARG A 267 0.46 9.43 -12.52
C ARG A 267 -1.00 9.73 -12.88
N SER A 268 -1.72 8.78 -13.50
CA SER A 268 -3.09 8.98 -14.03
C SER A 268 -4.16 8.15 -13.33
N ALA A 269 -3.83 7.44 -12.25
CA ALA A 269 -4.80 6.62 -11.55
C ALA A 269 -5.57 7.49 -10.55
N THR A 270 -6.84 7.75 -10.85
CA THR A 270 -7.72 8.62 -10.04
C THR A 270 -8.52 7.85 -9.01
N SER A 271 -8.66 6.53 -9.15
CA SER A 271 -9.47 5.72 -8.23
C SER A 271 -8.93 4.32 -8.03
N ARG A 272 -8.82 3.87 -6.78
CA ARG A 272 -8.34 2.53 -6.40
C ARG A 272 -9.21 1.94 -5.31
N ALA A 273 -9.77 0.75 -5.52
CA ALA A 273 -10.49 0.01 -4.48
C ALA A 273 -9.63 -1.12 -3.91
N MET A 274 -9.54 -1.26 -2.59
CA MET A 274 -8.75 -2.26 -1.88
C MET A 274 -9.58 -3.09 -0.90
N PRO A 275 -9.93 -4.34 -1.25
CA PRO A 275 -10.37 -5.34 -0.28
C PRO A 275 -9.14 -5.92 0.44
N SER A 276 -9.08 -5.73 1.76
CA SER A 276 -8.08 -6.39 2.63
C SER A 276 -8.77 -7.38 3.55
N PRO A 277 -8.79 -8.69 3.23
CA PRO A 277 -9.20 -9.70 4.21
C PRO A 277 -8.09 -9.86 5.24
N SER A 278 -8.22 -9.20 6.39
CA SER A 278 -7.40 -9.54 7.55
C SER A 278 -7.87 -10.89 8.09
N ARG A 279 -6.97 -11.85 8.27
CA ARG A 279 -7.20 -12.98 9.19
C ARG A 279 -6.06 -13.07 10.19
N GLY A 280 -6.43 -13.25 11.46
CA GLY A 280 -5.53 -13.67 12.52
C GLY A 280 -4.98 -15.08 12.27
N THR A 281 -3.78 -15.30 12.81
CA THR A 281 -3.02 -16.55 12.95
C THR A 281 -3.57 -17.83 12.28
N GLY A 282 -2.86 -18.33 11.27
CA GLY A 282 -2.62 -19.79 11.14
C GLY A 282 -3.46 -20.62 10.16
N THR A 283 -4.50 -20.09 9.51
CA THR A 283 -5.27 -20.89 8.52
C THR A 283 -5.14 -20.38 7.09
N ARG A 284 -4.76 -21.30 6.19
CA ARG A 284 -4.72 -21.09 4.73
C ARG A 284 -6.16 -20.92 4.22
N PRO A 285 -6.55 -19.76 3.65
CA PRO A 285 -7.92 -19.58 3.22
C PRO A 285 -8.23 -20.40 1.96
N SER A 286 -9.40 -21.03 1.95
CA SER A 286 -10.07 -21.56 0.77
C SER A 286 -10.84 -20.48 -0.02
N MET A 287 -10.53 -19.18 0.18
CA MET A 287 -10.84 -18.18 -0.84
C MET A 287 -9.96 -18.47 -2.04
N THR A 288 -10.52 -19.22 -2.97
CA THR A 288 -9.85 -19.70 -4.17
C THR A 288 -9.25 -18.51 -4.91
N ARG A 289 -7.93 -18.62 -5.17
CA ARG A 289 -7.18 -17.84 -6.15
C ARG A 289 -8.08 -17.53 -7.35
N PRO A 290 -8.25 -16.27 -7.79
CA PRO A 290 -8.76 -16.01 -9.13
C PRO A 290 -7.75 -16.67 -10.07
N THR A 291 -8.07 -17.87 -10.53
CA THR A 291 -7.32 -18.50 -11.58
C THR A 291 -7.57 -17.65 -12.81
N SER A 292 -6.48 -17.11 -13.35
CA SER A 292 -6.42 -16.57 -14.69
C SER A 292 -6.77 -17.68 -15.67
N SER A 293 -8.06 -17.85 -15.93
CA SER A 293 -8.52 -18.52 -17.13
C SER A 293 -9.90 -18.01 -17.45
N ALA A 294 -10.01 -17.36 -18.61
CA ALA A 294 -11.25 -17.32 -19.35
C ALA A 294 -11.89 -18.73 -19.30
N GLY A 295 -13.13 -18.80 -18.79
CA GLY A 295 -13.93 -20.02 -18.75
C GLY A 295 -13.75 -20.87 -17.49
N LYS A 296 -14.53 -20.57 -16.44
CA LYS A 296 -15.22 -21.57 -15.59
C LYS A 296 -16.27 -20.87 -14.70
N PRO A 297 -17.53 -21.30 -14.69
CA PRO A 297 -18.57 -20.72 -13.84
C PRO A 297 -18.40 -21.26 -12.40
N GLY A 298 -18.23 -20.37 -11.41
CA GLY A 298 -18.27 -20.74 -9.99
C GLY A 298 -17.20 -20.13 -9.05
N ALA A 299 -16.36 -19.19 -9.48
CA ALA A 299 -15.37 -18.56 -8.59
C ALA A 299 -15.98 -17.44 -7.73
N THR A 300 -16.06 -17.65 -6.41
CA THR A 300 -16.59 -16.71 -5.40
C THR A 300 -15.50 -15.73 -4.92
N GLY A 301 -15.18 -14.74 -5.75
CA GLY A 301 -14.47 -13.52 -5.36
C GLY A 301 -15.29 -12.28 -5.73
N PRO A 302 -14.98 -11.09 -5.22
CA PRO A 302 -15.54 -9.87 -5.80
C PRO A 302 -15.18 -9.90 -7.30
N PRO A 303 -16.16 -9.77 -8.22
CA PRO A 303 -15.85 -9.62 -9.63
C PRO A 303 -14.88 -8.44 -9.78
N ARG A 304 -14.05 -8.44 -10.82
CA ARG A 304 -13.44 -7.21 -11.32
C ARG A 304 -14.58 -6.23 -11.60
N ALA A 305 -14.95 -5.45 -10.58
CA ALA A 305 -16.08 -4.55 -10.64
C ALA A 305 -15.74 -3.48 -11.68
N GLY A 306 -16.45 -3.50 -12.81
CA GLY A 306 -16.51 -2.39 -13.77
C GLY A 306 -15.31 -2.12 -14.69
N GLY A 307 -14.32 -3.00 -14.79
CA GLY A 307 -13.20 -2.77 -15.71
C GLY A 307 -13.55 -3.13 -17.16
N GLN A 308 -13.70 -2.13 -18.04
CA GLN A 308 -13.75 -2.36 -19.50
C GLN A 308 -12.51 -3.16 -19.99
N PRO A 309 -12.61 -3.89 -21.12
CA PRO A 309 -11.44 -4.51 -21.76
C PRO A 309 -10.44 -3.42 -22.18
N GLY A 310 -9.33 -3.32 -21.46
CA GLY A 310 -8.32 -2.29 -21.69
C GLY A 310 -7.13 -2.43 -20.73
N ARG A 311 -6.05 -1.70 -21.01
CA ARG A 311 -4.78 -1.75 -20.25
C ARG A 311 -5.03 -1.32 -18.80
N HIS A 312 -4.92 -2.26 -17.85
CA HIS A 312 -5.19 -1.99 -16.43
C HIS A 312 -3.91 -1.59 -15.70
N TYR A 313 -3.82 -0.36 -15.20
CA TYR A 313 -2.69 0.07 -14.38
C TYR A 313 -2.78 -0.44 -12.95
N SER A 314 -1.66 -0.93 -12.44
CA SER A 314 -1.52 -1.55 -11.14
C SER A 314 -0.61 -0.70 -10.27
N TYR A 315 -1.11 -0.14 -9.16
CA TYR A 315 -0.18 0.43 -8.19
C TYR A 315 0.70 -0.69 -7.67
N ILE A 316 2.01 -0.44 -7.63
CA ILE A 316 2.99 -1.43 -7.17
C ILE A 316 2.78 -1.81 -5.70
N ASN A 317 2.36 -0.85 -4.84
CA ASN A 317 2.09 -1.12 -3.43
C ASN A 317 0.86 -2.01 -3.20
N PHE A 318 0.02 -2.18 -4.22
CA PHE A 318 -1.18 -3.02 -4.20
C PHE A 318 -1.07 -4.16 -5.22
N ALA A 319 0.15 -4.44 -5.72
CA ALA A 319 0.39 -5.49 -6.70
C ALA A 319 0.75 -6.81 -6.03
N HIS A 320 0.33 -7.89 -6.68
CA HIS A 320 0.67 -9.23 -6.23
C HIS A 320 1.98 -9.69 -6.86
N GLY A 321 2.22 -9.37 -8.14
CA GLY A 321 3.39 -9.85 -8.89
C GLY A 321 3.05 -10.74 -10.07
N ASP A 322 1.81 -11.21 -10.16
CA ASP A 322 1.31 -11.98 -11.29
C ASP A 322 0.88 -11.09 -12.46
N GLU A 323 0.73 -9.78 -12.23
CA GLU A 323 0.35 -8.83 -13.26
C GLU A 323 1.43 -8.72 -14.37
N PRO A 324 1.02 -8.36 -15.61
CA PRO A 324 1.99 -7.95 -16.63
C PRO A 324 2.83 -6.77 -16.17
N LEU A 325 4.13 -6.76 -16.48
CA LEU A 325 5.02 -5.69 -16.03
C LEU A 325 4.63 -4.33 -16.61
N ASP A 326 4.06 -4.29 -17.81
CA ASP A 326 3.59 -3.05 -18.43
C ASP A 326 2.28 -2.54 -17.78
N HIS A 327 1.57 -3.38 -17.01
CA HIS A 327 0.46 -2.93 -16.16
C HIS A 327 0.96 -2.26 -14.87
N ILE A 328 2.11 -2.67 -14.35
CA ILE A 328 2.72 -2.08 -13.13
C ILE A 328 3.53 -0.82 -13.48
N TYR A 329 4.36 -0.91 -14.52
CA TYR A 329 5.31 0.12 -14.91
C TYR A 329 4.86 0.99 -16.09
N GLY A 330 3.81 0.61 -16.81
CA GLY A 330 3.31 1.43 -17.91
C GLY A 330 4.36 1.73 -18.97
N SER A 331 4.34 2.96 -19.48
CA SER A 331 5.26 3.45 -20.51
C SER A 331 6.72 3.55 -20.04
N SER A 332 6.99 3.53 -18.73
CA SER A 332 8.37 3.63 -18.23
C SER A 332 9.14 2.31 -18.28
N LEU A 333 8.46 1.16 -18.49
CA LEU A 333 9.07 -0.17 -18.43
C LEU A 333 10.32 -0.31 -19.30
N THR A 334 10.25 0.10 -20.56
CA THR A 334 11.39 -0.01 -21.50
C THR A 334 12.60 0.77 -21.00
N ARG A 335 12.40 1.99 -20.51
CA ARG A 335 13.46 2.83 -19.94
C ARG A 335 14.03 2.19 -18.67
N LEU A 336 13.17 1.69 -17.78
CA LEU A 336 13.60 1.01 -16.55
C LEU A 336 14.45 -0.23 -16.85
N GLN A 337 14.08 -1.02 -17.86
CA GLN A 337 14.88 -2.17 -18.30
C GLN A 337 16.24 -1.76 -18.89
N GLN A 338 16.31 -0.65 -19.65
CA GLN A 338 17.58 -0.11 -20.14
C GLN A 338 18.47 0.35 -18.99
N LEU A 339 17.91 1.09 -18.02
CA LEU A 339 18.62 1.52 -16.82
C LEU A 339 19.10 0.32 -16.00
N LYS A 340 18.28 -0.72 -15.87
CA LYS A 340 18.67 -1.95 -15.18
C LYS A 340 19.89 -2.61 -15.82
N ARG A 341 19.92 -2.72 -17.16
CA ARG A 341 21.09 -3.25 -17.88
C ARG A 341 22.34 -2.40 -17.69
N LYS A 342 22.19 -1.08 -17.57
CA LYS A 342 23.33 -0.16 -17.38
C LYS A 342 23.89 -0.20 -15.96
N TYR A 343 23.03 -0.18 -14.95
CA TYR A 343 23.44 0.03 -13.55
C TYR A 343 23.46 -1.24 -12.70
N ASP A 344 22.72 -2.28 -13.08
CA ASP A 344 22.71 -3.57 -12.39
C ASP A 344 22.56 -4.74 -13.41
N PRO A 345 23.56 -4.94 -14.28
CA PRO A 345 23.52 -5.96 -15.33
C PRO A 345 23.42 -7.38 -14.76
N GLN A 346 23.90 -7.60 -13.54
CA GLN A 346 23.85 -8.89 -12.83
C GLN A 346 22.53 -9.10 -12.08
N LYS A 347 21.60 -8.13 -12.12
CA LYS A 347 20.28 -8.17 -11.47
C LYS A 347 20.37 -8.44 -9.95
N ARG A 348 21.38 -7.88 -9.27
CA ARG A 348 21.60 -8.01 -7.82
C ARG A 348 20.44 -7.46 -6.98
N SER A 349 19.85 -6.35 -7.41
CA SER A 349 18.72 -5.69 -6.74
C SER A 349 17.39 -6.05 -7.42
N ASN A 350 16.88 -7.27 -7.18
CA ASN A 350 15.70 -7.79 -7.89
C ASN A 350 14.65 -8.49 -6.99
N ARG A 351 14.69 -8.25 -5.67
CA ARG A 351 13.88 -8.98 -4.68
C ARG A 351 12.49 -8.41 -4.40
N TRP A 352 12.09 -7.35 -5.10
CA TRP A 352 10.75 -6.77 -5.06
C TRP A 352 10.41 -6.20 -6.45
N PHE A 353 9.42 -6.77 -7.13
CA PHE A 353 9.00 -6.47 -8.52
C PHE A 353 10.15 -6.26 -9.52
N PRO A 354 10.84 -7.33 -9.98
CA PRO A 354 11.86 -7.21 -11.01
C PRO A 354 11.29 -6.78 -12.37
N TYR A 355 12.06 -5.98 -13.13
CA TYR A 355 11.67 -5.52 -14.49
C TYR A 355 11.76 -6.60 -15.58
N HIS A 356 12.08 -7.84 -15.19
CA HIS A 356 12.20 -8.99 -16.07
C HIS A 356 11.51 -10.17 -15.39
N LYS A 357 10.69 -10.92 -16.14
CA LYS A 357 10.29 -12.28 -15.73
C LYS A 357 11.46 -13.21 -16.09
N GLU A 358 11.86 -14.06 -15.15
CA GLU A 358 12.92 -15.06 -15.36
C GLU A 358 12.50 -16.15 -16.34
#